data_AF-A0AA37BPQ6-F1
#
_entry.id   AF-A0AA37BPQ6-F1
#
_cell.length_a   1.000
_cell.length_b   1.000
_cell.length_c   1.000
_cell.angle_alpha   90.00
_cell.angle_beta   90.00
_cell.angle_gamma   90.00
#
_symmetry.space_group_name_H-M   'P 1'
#
loop_
_entity.id
_entity.type
_entity.pdbx_description
1 polymer ?
#
loop_
_entity_poly.entity_id
_entity_poly.type
_entity_poly.pdbx_seq_one_letter_code
_entity_poly.pdbx_strand_id
1 'polypeptide(L)'
;MTAQPHAVPPSAIERTFTAVRAALPPDNIGAFDAELAQITNATVADLSALDDFLTGWWRIATRAAGDREDWQRMHAEAQEIGSGHRPAGTSLAEVLARRGVQI
;
A
#
# COMPACT_ATOMS: atom_id res chain seq x y z
N MET A 1 -20.38 -27.73 -4.46
CA MET A 1 -19.69 -26.90 -5.47
C MET A 1 -20.07 -25.46 -5.19
N THR A 2 -19.31 -24.73 -4.37
CA THR A 2 -19.58 -23.33 -4.05
C THR A 2 -18.71 -22.45 -4.93
N ALA A 3 -19.32 -21.85 -5.95
CA ALA A 3 -18.68 -20.86 -6.80
C ALA A 3 -18.38 -19.62 -5.96
N GLN A 4 -17.10 -19.27 -5.83
CA GLN A 4 -16.70 -18.01 -5.22
C GLN A 4 -17.12 -16.85 -6.14
N PRO A 5 -17.79 -15.80 -5.61
CA PRO A 5 -18.05 -14.61 -6.40
C PRO A 5 -16.71 -14.00 -6.75
N HIS A 6 -16.40 -13.98 -8.05
CA HIS A 6 -15.23 -13.26 -8.55
C HIS A 6 -15.46 -11.79 -8.24
N ALA A 7 -14.75 -11.28 -7.24
CA ALA A 7 -14.67 -9.85 -6.98
C ALA A 7 -14.31 -9.18 -8.32
N VAL A 8 -15.21 -8.30 -8.77
CA VAL A 8 -14.98 -7.44 -9.94
C VAL A 8 -13.60 -6.83 -9.74
N PRO A 9 -12.67 -6.94 -10.71
CA PRO A 9 -11.37 -6.32 -10.54
C PRO A 9 -11.63 -4.83 -10.26
N PRO A 10 -11.08 -4.25 -9.19
CA PRO A 10 -11.24 -2.83 -8.94
C PRO A 10 -10.78 -2.15 -10.23
N SER A 11 -11.66 -1.32 -10.80
CA SER A 11 -11.42 -0.56 -12.03
C SER A 11 -9.97 -0.10 -12.03
N ALA A 12 -9.15 -0.69 -12.92
CA ALA A 12 -7.72 -0.56 -12.85
C ALA A 12 -7.39 0.93 -12.87
N ILE A 13 -6.85 1.44 -11.77
CA ILE A 13 -6.44 2.84 -11.67
C ILE A 13 -5.49 3.09 -12.84
N GLU A 14 -5.72 4.12 -13.63
CA GLU A 14 -4.78 4.45 -14.69
C GLU A 14 -3.44 4.84 -14.07
N ARG A 15 -2.33 4.41 -14.67
CA ARG A 15 -0.99 4.74 -14.19
C ARG A 15 -0.62 6.16 -14.63
N THR A 16 -1.36 7.13 -14.11
CA THR A 16 -1.16 8.57 -14.31
C THR A 16 -1.11 9.25 -12.95
N PHE A 17 -0.34 10.33 -12.83
CA PHE A 17 -0.18 11.05 -11.56
C PHE A 17 -1.53 11.50 -10.98
N THR A 18 -2.45 11.98 -11.84
CA THR A 18 -3.78 12.42 -11.43
C THR A 18 -4.64 11.26 -10.93
N ALA A 19 -4.66 10.13 -11.63
CA ALA A 19 -5.48 8.98 -11.24
C ALA A 19 -4.94 8.30 -9.97
N VAL A 20 -3.62 8.15 -9.87
CA VAL A 20 -2.96 7.63 -8.66
C VAL A 20 -3.26 8.55 -7.47
N ARG A 21 -3.07 9.86 -7.61
CA ARG A 21 -3.38 10.83 -6.55
C ARG A 21 -4.85 10.80 -6.12
N ALA A 22 -5.78 10.69 -7.05
CA ALA A 22 -7.22 10.66 -6.76
C ALA A 22 -7.66 9.38 -6.03
N ALA A 23 -6.95 8.27 -6.27
CA ALA A 23 -7.23 6.98 -5.64
C ALA A 23 -6.48 6.78 -4.31
N LEU A 24 -5.54 7.66 -3.97
CA LEU A 24 -4.81 7.57 -2.71
C LEU A 24 -5.68 7.99 -1.51
N PRO A 25 -5.53 7.32 -0.35
CA PRO A 25 -6.09 7.78 0.91
C PRO A 25 -5.57 9.17 1.29
N PRO A 26 -6.36 9.99 2.01
CA PRO A 26 -5.99 11.36 2.36
C PRO A 26 -4.68 11.47 3.13
N ASP A 27 -4.37 10.50 4.01
CA ASP A 27 -3.11 10.43 4.75
C ASP A 27 -1.87 10.33 3.85
N ASN A 28 -2.02 9.73 2.67
CA ASN A 28 -0.92 9.49 1.73
C ASN A 28 -0.74 10.63 0.71
N ILE A 29 -1.72 11.53 0.56
CA ILE A 29 -1.66 12.62 -0.43
C ILE A 29 -0.49 13.56 -0.12
N GLY A 30 -0.29 13.90 1.16
CA GLY A 30 0.80 14.79 1.56
C GLY A 30 2.19 14.21 1.28
N ALA A 31 2.37 12.90 1.52
CA ALA A 31 3.62 12.20 1.23
C ALA A 31 3.89 12.11 -0.28
N PHE A 32 2.85 11.78 -1.06
CA PHE A 32 2.91 11.76 -2.53
C PHE A 32 3.37 13.12 -3.09
N ASP A 33 2.80 14.22 -2.60
CA ASP A 33 3.11 15.56 -3.07
C ASP A 33 4.53 16.00 -2.71
N ALA A 34 4.97 15.71 -1.50
CA ALA A 34 6.31 16.06 -1.04
C ALA A 34 7.40 15.31 -1.83
N GLU A 35 7.17 14.03 -2.15
CA GLU A 35 8.09 13.21 -2.92
C GLU A 35 8.09 13.60 -4.41
N LEU A 36 6.92 13.87 -4.99
CA LEU A 36 6.82 14.42 -6.36
C LEU A 36 7.54 15.78 -6.48
N ALA A 37 7.37 16.66 -5.49
CA ALA A 37 8.06 17.96 -5.45
C ALA A 37 9.58 17.79 -5.34
N GLN A 38 10.08 16.82 -4.57
CA GLN A 38 11.52 16.55 -4.47
C GLN A 38 12.10 16.07 -5.81
N ILE A 39 11.43 15.16 -6.50
CA ILE A 39 11.88 14.61 -7.79
C ILE A 39 11.87 15.70 -8.87
N THR A 40 10.86 16.57 -8.86
CA THR A 40 10.71 17.66 -9.85
C THR A 40 11.53 18.91 -9.54
N ASN A 41 11.99 19.08 -8.30
CA ASN A 41 12.88 20.19 -7.90
C ASN A 41 14.35 19.93 -8.31
N ALA A 42 14.69 18.72 -8.76
CA ALA A 42 16.00 18.46 -9.35
C ALA A 42 16.16 19.20 -10.68
N THR A 43 17.33 19.80 -10.91
CA THR A 43 17.64 20.60 -12.12
C THR A 43 17.58 19.77 -13.41
N VAL A 44 17.67 18.45 -13.28
CA VAL A 44 17.44 17.47 -14.34
C VAL A 44 16.39 16.51 -13.82
N ALA A 45 15.22 16.51 -14.45
CA ALA A 45 14.16 15.55 -14.13
C ALA A 45 14.58 14.16 -14.60
N ASP A 46 14.84 13.27 -13.64
CA ASP A 46 15.08 11.86 -13.93
C ASP A 46 13.73 11.18 -14.25
N LEU A 47 13.51 10.91 -15.54
CA LEU A 47 12.30 10.25 -16.02
C LEU A 47 12.19 8.80 -15.52
N SER A 48 13.32 8.13 -15.24
CA SER A 48 13.31 6.80 -14.62
C SER A 48 12.82 6.89 -13.18
N ALA A 49 13.33 7.86 -12.42
CA ALA A 49 12.89 8.09 -11.05
C ALA A 49 11.39 8.45 -10.97
N LEU A 50 10.88 9.19 -11.96
CA LEU A 50 9.44 9.48 -12.07
C LEU A 50 8.59 8.24 -12.39
N ASP A 51 9.07 7.34 -13.25
CA ASP A 51 8.35 6.09 -13.55
C ASP A 51 8.38 5.11 -12.38
N ASP A 52 9.52 5.01 -11.68
CA ASP A 52 9.66 4.20 -10.47
C ASP A 52 8.77 4.74 -9.32
N PHE A 53 8.76 6.06 -9.13
CA PHE A 53 7.85 6.76 -8.23
C PHE A 53 6.39 6.41 -8.55
N LEU A 54 5.97 6.61 -9.81
CA LEU A 54 4.61 6.37 -10.22
C LEU A 54 4.23 4.88 -10.09
N THR A 55 5.17 3.97 -10.35
CA THR A 55 5.03 2.53 -10.15
C THR A 55 4.76 2.18 -8.70
N GLY A 56 5.53 2.75 -7.77
CA GLY A 56 5.38 2.52 -6.33
C GLY A 56 4.04 3.01 -5.82
N TRP A 57 3.69 4.26 -6.12
CA TRP A 57 2.43 4.85 -5.67
C TRP A 57 1.20 4.25 -6.33
N TRP A 58 1.30 3.82 -7.58
CA TRP A 58 0.21 3.10 -8.25
C TRP A 58 -0.13 1.79 -7.53
N ARG A 59 0.88 1.00 -7.09
CA ARG A 59 0.62 -0.23 -6.31
C ARG A 59 -0.08 0.06 -4.99
N ILE A 60 0.32 1.13 -4.30
CA ILE A 60 -0.29 1.58 -3.05
C ILE A 60 -1.76 1.97 -3.30
N ALA A 61 -2.01 2.79 -4.32
CA ALA A 61 -3.36 3.23 -4.68
C ALA A 61 -4.26 2.05 -5.10
N THR A 62 -3.75 1.11 -5.90
CA THR A 62 -4.50 -0.10 -6.30
C THR A 62 -4.85 -0.96 -5.10
N ARG A 63 -3.93 -1.13 -4.14
CA ARG A 63 -4.20 -1.90 -2.93
C ARG A 63 -5.22 -1.19 -2.03
N ALA A 64 -5.08 0.12 -1.83
CA ALA A 64 -6.01 0.91 -1.03
C ALA A 64 -7.42 0.97 -1.64
N ALA A 65 -7.54 0.95 -2.98
CA ALA A 65 -8.81 0.93 -3.67
C ALA A 65 -9.48 -0.45 -3.68
N GLY A 66 -8.71 -1.53 -3.64
CA GLY A 66 -9.22 -2.91 -3.62
C GLY A 66 -9.81 -3.33 -2.28
N ASP A 67 -9.25 -2.86 -1.16
CA ASP A 67 -9.71 -3.22 0.18
C ASP A 67 -9.42 -2.09 1.18
N ARG A 68 -10.33 -1.11 1.24
CA ARG A 68 -10.14 0.12 2.03
C ARG A 68 -10.13 -0.17 3.54
N GLU A 69 -10.86 -1.18 4.00
CA GLU A 69 -10.88 -1.59 5.41
C GLU A 69 -9.59 -2.32 5.81
N ASP A 70 -9.07 -3.23 4.96
CA ASP A 70 -7.74 -3.84 5.16
C ASP A 70 -6.64 -2.77 5.19
N TRP A 71 -6.72 -1.80 4.28
CA TRP A 71 -5.77 -0.69 4.22
C TRP A 71 -5.79 0.17 5.49
N GLN A 72 -6.97 0.53 5.99
CA GLN A 72 -7.09 1.28 7.24
C GLN A 72 -6.55 0.50 8.45
N ARG A 73 -6.81 -0.81 8.50
CA ARG A 73 -6.31 -1.68 9.57
C ARG A 73 -4.78 -1.78 9.53
N MET A 74 -4.20 -2.00 8.35
CA MET A 74 -2.76 -2.00 8.14
C MET A 74 -2.12 -0.65 8.49
N HIS A 75 -2.74 0.47 8.13
CA HIS A 75 -2.24 1.80 8.44
C HIS A 75 -2.31 2.10 9.95
N ALA A 76 -3.38 1.69 10.63
CA ALA A 76 -3.48 1.77 12.08
C ALA A 76 -2.39 0.94 12.76
N GLU A 77 -2.19 -0.31 12.35
CA GLU A 77 -1.12 -1.18 12.85
C GLU A 77 0.28 -0.56 12.63
N ALA A 78 0.53 0.03 11.45
CA ALA A 78 1.79 0.70 11.15
C ALA A 78 2.02 1.94 12.05
N GLN A 79 0.97 2.73 12.31
CA GLN A 79 1.05 3.86 13.24
C GLN A 79 1.28 3.41 14.69
N GLU A 80 0.68 2.31 15.14
CA GLU A 80 0.93 1.74 16.46
C GLU A 80 2.39 1.31 16.62
N ILE A 81 2.94 0.59 15.62
CA ILE A 81 4.35 0.17 15.60
C ILE A 81 5.28 1.38 15.61
N GLY A 82 5.00 2.41 14.80
CA GLY A 82 5.77 3.65 14.76
C GLY A 82 5.73 4.45 16.07
N SER A 83 4.62 4.35 16.81
CA SER A 83 4.45 4.95 18.15
C SER A 83 5.11 4.14 19.27
N GLY A 84 5.79 3.04 18.94
CA GLY A 84 6.46 2.15 19.89
C GLY A 84 5.56 1.09 20.51
N HIS A 85 4.28 1.03 20.12
CA HIS A 85 3.38 -0.05 20.51
C HIS A 85 3.51 -1.18 19.49
N ARG A 86 4.31 -2.19 19.82
CA ARG A 86 4.44 -3.38 18.98
C ARG A 86 3.34 -4.36 19.40
N PRO A 87 2.23 -4.51 18.64
CA PRO A 87 1.29 -5.58 18.94
C PRO A 87 2.08 -6.89 18.92
N ALA A 88 1.87 -7.72 19.95
CA ALA A 88 2.47 -9.04 20.01
C ALA A 88 1.90 -9.86 18.86
N GLY A 89 2.61 -9.88 17.73
CA GLY A 89 2.25 -10.69 16.58
C GLY A 89 2.17 -12.16 16.97
N THR A 90 1.41 -12.94 16.19
CA THR A 90 1.33 -14.39 16.33
C THR A 90 2.74 -14.98 16.40
N SER A 91 3.01 -15.72 17.46
CA SER A 91 4.35 -16.27 17.69
C SER A 91 4.72 -17.23 16.57
N LEU A 92 6.02 -17.35 16.27
CA LEU A 92 6.50 -18.33 15.28
C LEU A 92 6.01 -19.75 15.61
N ALA A 93 5.90 -20.08 16.90
CA ALA A 93 5.36 -21.36 17.38
C ALA A 93 3.89 -21.57 16.97
N GLU A 94 3.04 -20.54 17.09
CA GLU A 94 1.65 -20.62 16.64
C GLU A 94 1.54 -20.75 15.11
N VAL A 95 2.40 -20.06 14.36
CA VAL A 95 2.43 -20.17 12.89
C VAL A 95 2.86 -21.58 12.46
N LEU A 96 3.85 -22.16 13.13
CA LEU A 96 4.34 -23.52 12.87
C LEU A 96 3.30 -24.57 13.25
N ALA A 97 2.64 -24.42 14.41
CA ALA A 97 1.55 -25.30 14.84
C ALA A 97 0.39 -25.30 13.84
N ARG A 98 0.02 -24.12 13.31
CA ARG A 98 -1.04 -23.98 12.30
C ARG A 98 -0.66 -24.57 10.94
N ARG A 99 0.63 -24.69 10.65
CA ARG A 99 1.18 -25.31 9.43
C ARG A 99 1.49 -26.81 9.59
N GLY A 100 1.23 -27.39 10.76
CA GLY A 100 1.49 -28.80 11.04
C GLY A 100 2.98 -29.16 11.12
N VAL A 101 3.84 -28.16 11.32
CA VAL A 101 5.29 -28.37 11.48
C VAL A 101 5.61 -28.32 12.96
N GLN A 102 6.12 -29.42 13.50
CA GLN A 102 6.68 -29.47 14.86
C GLN A 102 8.20 -29.46 14.77
N ILE A 103 8.84 -28.70 15.68
CA ILE A 103 10.29 -28.69 15.93
C ILE A 103 10.58 -29.42 17.24
#